data_AF-A0A8J8FJV9-F1
#
_entry.id   AF-A0A8J8FJV9-F1
#
_cell.length_a   1.000
_cell.length_b   1.000
_cell.length_c   1.000
_cell.angle_alpha   90.00
_cell.angle_beta   90.00
_cell.angle_gamma   90.00
#
_symmetry.space_group_name_H-M   'P 1'
#
loop_
_entity.id
_entity.type
_entity.pdbx_description
1 polymer ?
#
loop_
_entity_poly.entity_id
_entity_poly.type
_entity_poly.pdbx_seq_one_letter_code
_entity_poly.pdbx_strand_id
1 'polypeptide(L)'
;MGSAFSFINSRNYMTIPSLPDNLNKLIFLLGLGLGIYTYTDYINYYKSFENLSIQFDNQADSLEVERQSVDNEVENIKSESKRLAFINNIKNPISYNDSGRVFFEYSNYDTTILYDNFYKMYLNIVRLNNKIDLGSLKLELFTKKIKNYSKDLHDEFEDTNNFVTFSMILMLIGILGIVKQQTLQDELFKRQLNEKKKYYQYCQSCLTEFDSMIKNGTDQDGSLNTAFCNECYNNGTFIEPDLTFEILLNRKIKKNKVKSKWGLFVLRNRLKLLDRWKWN
;
A
#
# COMPACT_ATOMS: atom_id res chain seq x y z
N MET A 1 -64.82 32.46 24.53
CA MET A 1 -63.40 32.77 24.82
C MET A 1 -62.69 31.44 25.02
N GLY A 2 -62.06 30.91 23.98
CA GLY A 2 -61.33 29.63 24.03
C GLY A 2 -59.97 29.83 23.38
N SER A 3 -58.92 29.88 24.20
CA SER A 3 -57.53 29.98 23.74
C SER A 3 -56.92 28.58 23.72
N ALA A 4 -56.74 28.06 22.50
CA ALA A 4 -56.00 26.83 22.24
C ALA A 4 -54.49 27.08 22.40
N PHE A 5 -53.87 26.35 23.32
CA PHE A 5 -52.41 26.26 23.44
C PHE A 5 -51.89 25.27 22.40
N SER A 6 -51.23 25.77 21.37
CA SER A 6 -50.45 24.96 20.43
C SER A 6 -49.07 24.66 21.01
N PHE A 7 -48.83 23.41 21.41
CA PHE A 7 -47.49 22.92 21.72
C PHE A 7 -46.68 22.75 20.42
N ILE A 8 -45.73 23.66 20.18
CA ILE A 8 -44.71 23.52 19.14
C ILE A 8 -43.62 22.59 19.69
N ASN A 9 -43.58 21.36 19.19
CA ASN A 9 -42.59 20.36 19.55
C ASN A 9 -41.32 20.59 18.69
N SER A 10 -40.47 21.53 19.09
CA SER A 10 -39.16 21.75 18.46
C SER A 10 -38.16 20.68 18.92
N ARG A 11 -38.15 19.52 18.27
CA ARG A 11 -37.01 18.61 18.35
C ARG A 11 -35.82 19.24 17.64
N ASN A 12 -34.98 19.92 18.41
CA ASN A 12 -33.65 20.33 17.98
C ASN A 12 -32.82 19.06 17.78
N TYR A 13 -32.78 18.55 16.55
CA TYR A 13 -31.77 17.59 16.15
C TYR A 13 -30.42 18.30 16.25
N MET A 14 -29.60 17.93 17.23
CA MET A 14 -28.20 18.34 17.26
C MET A 14 -27.56 17.91 15.94
N THR A 15 -27.26 18.89 15.09
CA THR A 15 -26.39 18.69 13.93
C THR A 15 -25.01 18.37 14.47
N ILE A 16 -24.72 17.08 14.65
CA ILE A 16 -23.36 16.60 14.86
C ILE A 16 -22.56 17.17 13.67
N PRO A 17 -21.49 17.95 13.91
CA PRO A 17 -20.70 18.51 12.82
C PRO A 17 -20.24 17.34 11.96
N SER A 18 -20.60 17.37 10.68
CA SER A 18 -20.18 16.37 9.71
C SER A 18 -18.65 16.28 9.80
N LEU A 19 -18.14 15.12 10.22
CA LEU A 19 -16.71 14.84 10.06
C LEU A 19 -16.36 15.18 8.61
N PRO A 20 -15.27 15.94 8.37
CA PRO A 20 -14.94 16.36 7.01
C PRO A 20 -14.86 15.13 6.12
N ASP A 21 -15.56 15.15 4.98
CA ASP A 21 -15.67 14.02 4.04
C ASP A 21 -14.31 13.45 3.58
N ASN A 22 -13.23 14.19 3.83
CA ASN A 22 -11.86 13.85 3.49
C ASN A 22 -11.08 13.13 4.59
N LEU A 23 -11.61 12.96 5.81
CA LEU A 23 -10.84 12.38 6.91
C LEU A 23 -10.37 10.95 6.61
N ASN A 24 -11.28 10.07 6.16
CA ASN A 24 -10.94 8.68 5.86
C ASN A 24 -9.95 8.56 4.69
N LYS A 25 -10.08 9.43 3.69
CA LYS A 25 -9.15 9.54 2.56
C LYS A 25 -7.77 10.00 3.03
N LEU A 26 -7.71 10.97 3.94
CA LEU A 26 -6.48 11.46 4.54
C LEU A 26 -5.80 10.36 5.37
N ILE A 27 -6.55 9.61 6.19
CA ILE A 27 -6.02 8.48 6.97
C ILE A 27 -5.43 7.41 6.03
N PHE A 28 -6.14 7.06 4.96
CA PHE A 28 -5.62 6.11 3.96
C PHE A 28 -4.33 6.61 3.29
N LEU A 29 -4.29 7.89 2.86
CA LEU A 29 -3.11 8.49 2.24
C LEU A 29 -1.93 8.58 3.21
N LEU A 30 -2.16 8.87 4.48
CA LEU A 30 -1.12 8.83 5.52
C LEU A 30 -0.56 7.42 5.69
N GLY A 31 -1.43 6.40 5.75
CA GLY A 31 -1.00 5.01 5.81
C GLY A 31 -0.14 4.63 4.60
N LEU A 32 -0.59 4.97 3.39
CA LEU A 32 0.14 4.69 2.15
C LEU A 32 1.49 5.43 2.09
N GLY A 33 1.52 6.71 2.46
CA GLY A 33 2.75 7.52 2.49
C GLY A 33 3.77 6.96 3.49
N LEU A 34 3.31 6.59 4.69
CA LEU A 34 4.16 5.96 5.69
C LEU A 34 4.74 4.63 5.20
N GLY A 35 3.94 3.79 4.55
CA GLY A 35 4.39 2.50 4.02
C GLY A 35 5.44 2.64 2.92
N ILE A 36 5.30 3.64 2.03
CA ILE A 36 6.31 3.94 1.01
C ILE A 36 7.60 4.43 1.66
N TYR A 37 7.49 5.32 2.65
CA TYR A 37 8.65 5.85 3.36
C TYR A 37 9.45 4.74 4.04
N THR A 38 8.78 3.89 4.83
CA THR A 38 9.43 2.79 5.55
C THR A 38 10.09 1.78 4.62
N TYR A 39 9.45 1.50 3.47
CA TYR A 39 10.01 0.60 2.46
C TYR A 39 11.28 1.18 1.81
N THR A 40 11.27 2.48 1.52
CA THR A 40 12.42 3.15 0.90
C THR A 40 13.60 3.23 1.86
N ASP A 41 13.34 3.53 3.13
CA ASP A 41 14.34 3.60 4.18
C ASP A 41 15.02 2.23 4.39
N TYR A 42 14.21 1.17 4.49
CA TYR A 42 14.69 -0.22 4.57
C TYR A 42 15.61 -0.61 3.41
N ILE A 43 15.25 -0.28 2.17
CA ILE A 43 16.09 -0.56 0.99
C ILE A 43 17.44 0.16 1.08
N ASN A 44 17.41 1.44 1.44
CA ASN A 44 18.63 2.25 1.53
C ASN A 44 19.58 1.72 2.60
N TYR A 45 19.02 1.28 3.72
CA TYR A 45 19.79 0.68 4.81
C TYR A 45 20.38 -0.67 4.40
N TYR A 46 19.58 -1.57 3.81
CA TYR A 46 20.04 -2.87 3.31
C TYR A 46 21.20 -2.72 2.31
N LYS A 47 21.09 -1.77 1.39
CA LYS A 47 22.15 -1.47 0.41
C LYS A 47 23.44 -0.99 1.06
N SER A 48 23.34 -0.21 2.14
CA SER A 48 24.52 0.22 2.92
C SER A 48 25.23 -0.97 3.57
N PHE A 49 24.46 -1.90 4.14
CA PHE A 49 25.00 -3.13 4.72
C PHE A 49 25.66 -4.04 3.67
N GLU A 50 25.02 -4.24 2.53
CA GLU A 50 25.57 -5.04 1.42
C GLU A 50 26.92 -4.48 0.94
N ASN A 51 27.02 -3.17 0.73
CA ASN A 51 28.27 -2.51 0.36
C ASN A 51 29.37 -2.72 1.42
N LEU A 52 29.03 -2.70 2.71
CA LEU A 52 29.98 -2.95 3.79
C LEU A 52 30.48 -4.40 3.77
N SER A 53 29.60 -5.38 3.51
CA SER A 53 29.98 -6.80 3.36
C SER A 53 30.94 -6.99 2.19
N ILE A 54 30.62 -6.42 1.03
CA ILE A 54 31.48 -6.49 -0.16
C ILE A 54 32.86 -5.88 0.13
N GLN A 55 32.92 -4.75 0.86
CA GLN A 55 34.21 -4.15 1.25
C GLN A 55 35.01 -5.08 2.16
N PHE A 56 34.36 -5.76 3.10
CA PHE A 56 35.03 -6.72 3.98
C PHE A 56 35.59 -7.91 3.21
N ASP A 57 34.80 -8.52 2.33
CA ASP A 57 35.24 -9.67 1.53
C ASP A 57 36.46 -9.30 0.67
N ASN A 58 36.41 -8.15 -0.01
CA ASN A 58 37.56 -7.65 -0.78
C ASN A 58 38.82 -7.44 0.07
N GLN A 59 38.67 -6.96 1.32
CA GLN A 59 39.81 -6.79 2.24
C GLN A 59 40.34 -8.14 2.73
N ALA A 60 39.45 -9.10 2.97
CA ALA A 60 39.82 -10.44 3.40
C ALA A 60 40.60 -11.18 2.32
N ASP A 61 40.08 -11.16 1.09
CA ASP A 61 40.73 -11.76 -0.09
C ASP A 61 42.09 -11.10 -0.36
N SER A 62 42.15 -9.76 -0.29
CA SER A 62 43.42 -9.04 -0.46
C SER A 62 44.45 -9.42 0.60
N LEU A 63 44.04 -9.61 1.86
CA LEU A 63 44.95 -10.02 2.91
C LEU A 63 45.42 -11.46 2.71
N GLU A 64 44.54 -12.35 2.25
CA GLU A 64 44.90 -13.75 1.98
C GLU A 64 45.94 -13.86 0.86
N VAL A 65 45.74 -13.13 -0.25
CA VAL A 65 46.73 -13.05 -1.34
C VAL A 65 48.06 -12.49 -0.82
N GLU A 66 48.00 -11.44 0.00
CA GLU A 66 49.20 -10.86 0.59
C GLU A 66 49.94 -11.85 1.49
N ARG A 67 49.20 -12.62 2.31
CA ARG A 67 49.77 -13.65 3.18
C ARG A 67 50.51 -14.71 2.37
N GLN A 68 49.91 -15.20 1.30
CA GLN A 68 50.57 -16.16 0.40
C GLN A 68 51.84 -15.57 -0.24
N SER A 69 51.80 -14.30 -0.65
CA SER A 69 52.98 -13.61 -1.18
C SER A 69 54.09 -13.49 -0.14
N VAL A 70 53.75 -13.14 1.11
CA VAL A 70 54.69 -13.06 2.22
C VAL A 70 55.28 -14.43 2.54
N ASP A 71 54.47 -15.48 2.58
CA ASP A 71 54.93 -16.85 2.84
C ASP A 71 55.95 -17.29 1.78
N ASN A 72 55.66 -17.01 0.50
CA ASN A 72 56.59 -17.28 -0.60
C ASN A 72 57.90 -16.48 -0.49
N GLU A 73 57.83 -15.18 -0.17
CA GLU A 73 59.02 -14.35 0.04
C GLU A 73 59.85 -14.82 1.23
N VAL A 74 59.20 -15.19 2.33
CA VAL A 74 59.86 -15.73 3.52
C VAL A 74 60.58 -17.02 3.16
N GLU A 75 59.94 -17.96 2.46
CA GLU A 75 60.59 -19.21 1.99
C GLU A 75 61.78 -18.95 1.08
N ASN A 76 61.68 -17.98 0.16
CA ASN A 76 62.81 -17.57 -0.67
C ASN A 76 63.98 -17.04 0.17
N ILE A 77 63.71 -16.20 1.17
CA ILE A 77 64.74 -15.69 2.09
C ILE A 77 65.31 -16.83 2.96
N LYS A 78 64.49 -17.82 3.37
CA LYS A 78 64.98 -19.01 4.09
C LYS A 78 65.97 -19.80 3.24
N SER A 79 65.61 -20.04 1.99
CA SER A 79 66.44 -20.79 1.04
C SER A 79 67.76 -20.06 0.77
N GLU A 80 67.68 -18.76 0.50
CA GLU A 80 68.85 -17.95 0.18
C GLU A 80 69.78 -17.78 1.39
N SER A 81 69.24 -17.56 2.59
CA SER A 81 70.06 -17.49 3.81
C SER A 81 70.79 -18.81 4.09
N LYS A 82 70.13 -19.96 3.89
CA LYS A 82 70.78 -21.28 3.98
C LYS A 82 71.90 -21.45 2.95
N ARG A 83 71.67 -21.03 1.70
CA ARG A 83 72.66 -21.08 0.62
C ARG A 83 73.88 -20.22 0.94
N LEU A 84 73.67 -18.97 1.38
CA LEU A 84 74.73 -18.04 1.76
C LEU A 84 75.55 -18.58 2.94
N ALA A 85 74.89 -19.14 3.95
CA ALA A 85 75.56 -19.73 5.11
C ALA A 85 76.44 -20.93 4.68
N PHE A 86 75.91 -21.79 3.80
CA PHE A 86 76.65 -22.93 3.25
C PHE A 86 77.88 -22.50 2.45
N ILE A 87 77.74 -21.54 1.52
CA ILE A 87 78.85 -21.05 0.67
C ILE A 87 79.98 -20.45 1.51
N ASN A 88 79.64 -19.75 2.60
CA ASN A 88 80.62 -19.09 3.47
C ASN A 88 81.10 -19.98 4.62
N ASN A 89 80.66 -21.25 4.68
CA ASN A 89 80.99 -22.21 5.74
C ASN A 89 80.72 -21.67 7.17
N ILE A 90 79.57 -21.03 7.35
CA ILE A 90 79.10 -20.50 8.63
C ILE A 90 77.76 -21.12 9.05
N LYS A 91 77.44 -21.07 10.35
CA LYS A 91 76.09 -21.38 10.83
C LYS A 91 75.12 -20.28 10.37
N ASN A 92 73.96 -20.64 9.82
CA ASN A 92 72.94 -19.66 9.43
C ASN A 92 72.46 -18.89 10.68
N PRO A 93 72.64 -17.56 10.73
CA PRO A 93 72.23 -16.75 11.88
C PRO A 93 70.71 -16.57 11.95
N ILE A 94 69.97 -16.85 10.87
CA ILE A 94 68.52 -16.75 10.83
C ILE A 94 67.91 -18.10 11.23
N SER A 95 67.18 -18.13 12.34
CA SER A 95 66.45 -19.31 12.81
C SER A 95 64.94 -19.05 12.85
N TYR A 96 64.16 -20.12 12.78
CA TYR A 96 62.70 -20.10 12.75
C TYR A 96 62.17 -20.98 13.87
N ASN A 97 61.17 -20.49 14.60
CA ASN A 97 60.43 -21.34 15.54
C ASN A 97 59.17 -21.92 14.89
N ASP A 98 58.55 -22.87 15.58
CA ASP A 98 57.30 -23.52 15.15
C ASP A 98 56.12 -22.55 14.99
N SER A 99 56.23 -21.35 15.57
CA SER A 99 55.25 -20.26 15.42
C SER A 99 55.53 -19.34 14.22
N GLY A 100 56.53 -19.66 13.38
CA GLY A 100 56.92 -18.86 12.23
C GLY A 100 57.66 -17.56 12.55
N ARG A 101 58.00 -17.32 13.83
CA ARG A 101 58.80 -16.16 14.23
C ARG A 101 60.26 -16.39 13.86
N VAL A 102 60.88 -15.32 13.38
CA VAL A 102 62.26 -15.30 12.91
C VAL A 102 63.14 -14.69 13.98
N PHE A 103 64.26 -15.35 14.26
CA PHE A 103 65.29 -14.87 15.18
C PHE A 103 66.59 -14.68 14.43
N PHE A 104 67.35 -13.68 14.87
CA PHE A 104 68.68 -13.41 14.36
C PHE A 104 69.67 -13.63 15.50
N GLU A 105 70.44 -14.72 15.43
CA GLU A 105 71.48 -15.03 16.41
C GLU A 105 72.75 -14.22 16.10
N TYR A 106 73.20 -13.42 17.07
CA TYR A 106 74.46 -12.69 16.95
C TYR A 106 75.64 -13.66 17.09
N SER A 107 76.58 -13.57 16.17
CA SER A 107 77.80 -14.38 16.14
C SER A 107 79.01 -13.49 15.88
N ASN A 108 80.12 -13.74 16.58
CA ASN A 108 81.40 -13.06 16.41
C ASN A 108 82.08 -13.42 15.07
N TYR A 109 81.44 -13.14 13.93
CA TYR A 109 82.06 -13.30 12.61
C TYR A 109 82.82 -12.03 12.22
N ASP A 110 84.01 -12.23 11.64
CA ASP A 110 84.98 -11.19 11.26
C ASP A 110 84.64 -10.46 9.94
N THR A 111 83.39 -10.60 9.44
CA THR A 111 82.96 -10.09 8.13
C THR A 111 81.70 -9.24 8.23
N THR A 112 81.89 -7.94 8.46
CA THR A 112 80.83 -6.92 8.55
C THR A 112 79.84 -6.96 7.36
N ILE A 113 80.32 -7.24 6.16
CA ILE A 113 79.50 -7.29 4.94
C ILE A 113 78.52 -8.48 4.93
N LEU A 114 78.95 -9.65 5.41
CA LEU A 114 78.10 -10.85 5.41
C LEU A 114 76.98 -10.71 6.44
N TYR A 115 77.30 -10.16 7.60
CA TYR A 115 76.33 -9.81 8.64
C TYR A 115 75.25 -8.86 8.11
N ASP A 116 75.65 -7.79 7.41
CA ASP A 116 74.72 -6.80 6.85
C ASP A 116 73.70 -7.44 5.88
N ASN A 117 74.11 -8.44 5.10
CA ASN A 117 73.22 -9.14 4.18
C ASN A 117 72.16 -9.97 4.92
N PHE A 118 72.56 -10.77 5.90
CA PHE A 118 71.60 -11.53 6.72
C PHE A 118 70.70 -10.61 7.54
N TYR A 119 71.23 -9.51 8.06
CA TYR A 119 70.45 -8.53 8.81
C TYR A 119 69.40 -7.85 7.93
N LYS A 120 69.75 -7.46 6.70
CA LYS A 120 68.79 -6.93 5.72
C LYS A 120 67.68 -7.95 5.40
N MET A 121 68.03 -9.22 5.23
CA MET A 121 67.06 -10.31 5.03
C MET A 121 66.12 -10.46 6.23
N TYR A 122 66.65 -10.45 7.45
CA TYR A 122 65.87 -10.49 8.68
C TYR A 122 64.90 -9.30 8.78
N LEU A 123 65.39 -8.07 8.56
CA LEU A 123 64.55 -6.87 8.58
C LEU A 123 63.43 -6.93 7.54
N ASN A 124 63.69 -7.48 6.35
CA ASN A 124 62.64 -7.69 5.35
C ASN A 124 61.56 -8.63 5.86
N ILE A 125 61.91 -9.77 6.47
CA ILE A 125 60.91 -10.69 7.03
C ILE A 125 60.08 -10.01 8.13
N VAL A 126 60.73 -9.29 9.05
CA VAL A 126 60.01 -8.54 10.11
C VAL A 126 59.04 -7.52 9.51
N ARG A 127 59.46 -6.79 8.47
CA ARG A 127 58.62 -5.83 7.77
C ARG A 127 57.39 -6.48 7.14
N LEU A 128 57.56 -7.63 6.49
CA LEU A 128 56.48 -8.37 5.85
C LEU A 128 55.46 -8.88 6.89
N ASN A 129 55.94 -9.47 7.98
CA ASN A 129 55.06 -9.94 9.06
C ASN A 129 54.26 -8.80 9.69
N ASN A 130 54.90 -7.66 9.97
CA ASN A 130 54.19 -6.47 10.47
C ASN A 130 53.08 -5.99 9.52
N LYS A 131 53.27 -6.15 8.20
CA LYS A 131 52.26 -5.77 7.20
C LYS A 131 51.03 -6.68 7.29
N ILE A 132 51.24 -7.99 7.46
CA ILE A 132 50.17 -8.96 7.70
C ILE A 132 49.44 -8.70 9.02
N ASP A 133 50.17 -8.40 10.09
CA ASP A 133 49.58 -8.08 11.41
C ASP A 133 48.71 -6.82 11.36
N LEU A 134 49.14 -5.80 10.62
CA LEU A 134 48.33 -4.60 10.39
C LEU A 134 47.07 -4.90 9.56
N GLY A 135 47.19 -5.80 8.58
CA GLY A 135 46.05 -6.26 7.77
C GLY A 135 45.02 -7.04 8.60
N SER A 136 45.48 -7.96 9.46
CA SER A 136 44.60 -8.75 10.32
C SER A 136 43.87 -7.88 11.35
N LEU A 137 44.55 -6.89 11.92
CA LEU A 137 43.93 -5.91 12.82
C LEU A 137 42.83 -5.09 12.10
N LYS A 138 43.07 -4.69 10.83
CA LYS A 138 42.04 -4.01 10.04
C LYS A 138 40.82 -4.90 9.83
N LEU A 139 41.01 -6.18 9.50
CA LEU A 139 39.90 -7.12 9.35
C LEU A 139 39.11 -7.28 10.65
N GLU A 140 39.78 -7.39 11.80
CA GLU A 140 39.10 -7.47 13.10
C GLU A 140 38.21 -6.25 13.36
N LEU A 141 38.72 -5.05 13.03
CA LEU A 141 37.93 -3.81 13.12
C LEU A 141 36.72 -3.83 12.18
N PHE A 142 36.87 -4.34 10.94
CA PHE A 142 35.74 -4.50 10.02
C PHE A 142 34.73 -5.54 10.51
N THR A 143 35.18 -6.68 11.03
CA THR A 143 34.29 -7.70 11.61
C THR A 143 33.48 -7.11 12.76
N LYS A 144 34.11 -6.31 13.62
CA LYS A 144 33.40 -5.60 14.69
C LYS A 144 32.38 -4.59 14.14
N LYS A 145 32.73 -3.85 13.08
CA LYS A 145 31.79 -2.94 12.40
C LYS A 145 30.60 -3.69 11.82
N ILE A 146 30.83 -4.78 11.09
CA ILE A 146 29.76 -5.62 10.53
C ILE A 146 28.86 -6.17 11.64
N LYS A 147 29.44 -6.67 12.74
CA LYS A 147 28.66 -7.19 13.86
C LYS A 147 27.78 -6.12 14.50
N ASN A 148 28.29 -4.90 14.66
CA ASN A 148 27.50 -3.78 15.15
C ASN A 148 26.39 -3.43 14.15
N TYR A 149 26.74 -3.29 12.87
CA TYR A 149 25.77 -2.99 11.80
C TYR A 149 24.69 -4.06 11.66
N SER A 150 25.03 -5.34 11.84
CA SER A 150 24.04 -6.44 11.79
C SER A 150 23.10 -6.42 12.98
N LYS A 151 23.57 -5.93 14.13
CA LYS A 151 22.73 -5.74 15.31
C LYS A 151 21.80 -4.55 15.09
N ASP A 152 22.34 -3.43 14.64
CA ASP A 152 21.57 -2.23 14.32
C ASP A 152 20.52 -2.54 13.23
N LEU A 153 20.87 -3.36 12.22
CA LEU A 153 19.94 -3.87 11.20
C LEU A 153 18.79 -4.67 11.81
N HIS A 154 19.06 -5.50 12.81
CA HIS A 154 18.03 -6.31 13.46
C HIS A 154 17.06 -5.43 14.24
N ASP A 155 17.59 -4.49 15.02
CA ASP A 155 16.80 -3.54 15.80
C ASP A 155 15.97 -2.62 14.87
N GLU A 156 16.58 -2.09 13.80
CA GLU A 156 15.86 -1.30 12.78
C GLU A 156 14.82 -2.12 12.00
N PHE A 157 15.06 -3.40 11.76
CA PHE A 157 14.07 -4.27 11.11
C PHE A 157 12.83 -4.46 11.98
N GLU A 158 13.01 -4.62 13.30
CA GLU A 158 11.89 -4.71 14.25
C GLU A 158 11.06 -3.41 14.24
N ASP A 159 11.72 -2.26 14.29
CA ASP A 159 11.07 -0.95 14.19
C ASP A 159 10.36 -0.75 12.84
N THR A 160 11.02 -1.10 11.73
CA THR A 160 10.45 -1.03 10.39
C THR A 160 9.18 -1.90 10.29
N ASN A 161 9.21 -3.11 10.85
CA ASN A 161 8.06 -4.00 10.86
C ASN A 161 6.87 -3.41 11.66
N ASN A 162 7.16 -2.74 12.78
CA ASN A 162 6.15 -2.02 13.56
C ASN A 162 5.53 -0.87 12.74
N PHE A 163 6.33 -0.07 12.03
CA PHE A 163 5.82 0.99 11.18
C PHE A 163 5.02 0.49 9.97
N VAL A 164 5.45 -0.60 9.34
CA VAL A 164 4.69 -1.26 8.25
C VAL A 164 3.35 -1.75 8.78
N THR A 165 3.32 -2.37 9.95
CA THR A 165 2.08 -2.80 10.60
C THR A 165 1.16 -1.62 10.89
N PHE A 166 1.70 -0.52 11.41
CA PHE A 166 0.93 0.70 11.66
C PHE A 166 0.38 1.33 10.36
N SER A 167 1.20 1.38 9.30
CA SER A 167 0.80 1.80 7.96
C SER A 167 -0.38 0.97 7.43
N MET A 168 -0.31 -0.36 7.54
CA MET A 168 -1.39 -1.26 7.12
C MET A 168 -2.67 -1.02 7.92
N ILE A 169 -2.57 -0.83 9.24
CA ILE A 169 -3.73 -0.53 10.11
C ILE A 169 -4.39 0.78 9.68
N LEU A 170 -3.61 1.84 9.43
CA LEU A 170 -4.15 3.12 8.96
C LEU A 170 -4.85 2.97 7.60
N MET A 171 -4.23 2.25 6.66
CA MET A 171 -4.84 1.99 5.36
C MET A 171 -6.18 1.24 5.50
N LEU A 172 -6.23 0.21 6.35
CA LEU A 172 -7.46 -0.55 6.60
C LEU A 172 -8.56 0.31 7.24
N ILE A 173 -8.24 1.11 8.25
CA ILE A 173 -9.19 2.04 8.88
C ILE A 173 -9.71 3.04 7.85
N GLY A 174 -8.83 3.61 7.02
CA GLY A 174 -9.21 4.52 5.94
C GLY A 174 -10.16 3.87 4.94
N ILE A 175 -9.88 2.65 4.48
CA ILE A 175 -10.74 1.89 3.56
C ILE A 175 -12.11 1.61 4.18
N LEU A 176 -12.15 1.10 5.41
CA LEU A 176 -13.40 0.82 6.11
C LEU A 176 -14.25 2.08 6.28
N GLY A 177 -13.60 3.21 6.59
CA GLY A 177 -14.24 4.51 6.67
C GLY A 177 -14.85 4.97 5.34
N ILE A 178 -14.11 4.82 4.24
CA ILE A 178 -14.58 5.15 2.88
C ILE A 178 -15.81 4.29 2.51
N VAL A 179 -15.75 2.97 2.73
CA VAL A 179 -16.86 2.06 2.43
C VAL A 179 -18.11 2.43 3.22
N LYS A 180 -17.98 2.68 4.54
CA LYS A 180 -19.10 3.07 5.40
C LYS A 180 -19.71 4.42 4.98
N GLN A 181 -18.88 5.37 4.57
CA GLN A 181 -19.35 6.67 4.11
C GLN A 181 -20.10 6.52 2.79
N GLN A 182 -19.61 5.68 1.88
CA GLN A 182 -20.27 5.41 0.59
C GLN A 182 -21.63 4.75 0.79
N THR A 183 -21.74 3.73 1.66
CA THR A 183 -23.03 3.07 1.91
C THR A 183 -24.07 4.04 2.50
N LEU A 184 -23.65 4.95 3.38
CA LEU A 184 -24.53 5.96 3.95
C LEU A 184 -25.00 6.98 2.90
N GLN A 185 -24.11 7.42 2.01
CA GLN A 185 -24.47 8.29 0.88
C GLN A 185 -25.44 7.61 -0.08
N ASP A 186 -25.21 6.32 -0.39
CA ASP A 186 -26.12 5.54 -1.24
C ASP A 186 -27.51 5.38 -0.62
N GLU A 187 -27.60 5.17 0.69
CA GLU A 187 -28.87 5.12 1.41
C GLU A 187 -29.60 6.46 1.40
N LEU A 188 -28.89 7.57 1.64
CA LEU A 188 -29.47 8.91 1.59
C LEU A 188 -29.99 9.23 0.19
N PHE A 189 -29.22 8.90 -0.85
CA PHE A 189 -29.63 9.08 -2.23
C PHE A 189 -30.89 8.27 -2.58
N LYS A 190 -30.98 7.00 -2.12
CA LYS A 190 -32.19 6.18 -2.28
C LYS A 190 -33.41 6.79 -1.60
N ARG A 191 -33.26 7.36 -0.39
CA ARG A 191 -34.36 8.05 0.30
C ARG A 191 -34.82 9.29 -0.46
N GLN A 192 -33.88 10.12 -0.93
CA GLN A 192 -34.18 11.29 -1.74
C GLN A 192 -34.90 10.94 -3.06
N LEU A 193 -34.52 9.82 -3.70
CA LEU A 193 -35.21 9.33 -4.89
C LEU A 193 -36.63 8.85 -4.57
N ASN A 194 -36.84 8.17 -3.46
CA ASN A 194 -38.16 7.69 -3.05
C ASN A 194 -39.09 8.84 -2.61
N GLU A 195 -38.55 9.93 -2.07
CA GLU A 195 -39.30 11.13 -1.68
C GLU A 195 -39.73 11.99 -2.88
N LYS A 196 -38.99 11.97 -3.99
CA LYS A 196 -39.43 12.61 -5.24
C LYS A 196 -40.62 11.82 -5.81
N LYS A 197 -41.82 12.44 -5.77
CA LYS A 197 -43.07 11.91 -6.37
C LYS A 197 -42.77 11.23 -7.72
N LYS A 198 -43.23 9.99 -7.88
CA LYS A 198 -43.10 9.25 -9.14
C LYS A 198 -43.88 9.98 -10.23
N TYR A 199 -43.16 10.51 -11.23
CA TYR A 199 -43.76 11.10 -12.42
C TYR A 199 -44.05 10.01 -13.42
N TYR A 200 -45.32 9.85 -13.78
CA TYR A 200 -45.73 8.87 -14.77
C TYR A 200 -45.79 9.53 -16.14
N GLN A 201 -45.21 8.88 -17.16
CA GLN A 201 -45.33 9.34 -18.55
C GLN A 201 -46.76 9.16 -19.10
N TYR A 202 -47.51 8.19 -18.56
CA TYR A 202 -48.88 7.89 -18.94
C TYR A 202 -49.80 7.97 -17.73
N CYS A 203 -51.02 8.46 -17.93
CA CYS A 203 -52.07 8.45 -16.92
C CYS A 203 -52.36 7.01 -16.45
N GLN A 204 -52.26 6.79 -15.14
CA GLN A 204 -52.46 5.52 -14.45
C GLN A 204 -53.94 5.10 -14.31
N SER A 205 -54.85 5.79 -15.00
CA SER A 205 -56.26 5.42 -15.15
C SER A 205 -56.59 5.06 -16.60
N CYS A 206 -56.17 5.88 -17.57
CA CYS A 206 -56.62 5.73 -18.96
C CYS A 206 -55.51 5.42 -19.98
N LEU A 207 -54.23 5.31 -19.59
CA LEU A 207 -53.10 5.10 -20.51
C LEU A 207 -52.91 6.24 -21.54
N THR A 208 -53.44 7.44 -21.29
CA THR A 208 -53.14 8.58 -22.16
C THR A 208 -51.80 9.19 -21.73
N GLU A 209 -50.93 9.50 -22.70
CA GLU A 209 -49.64 10.15 -22.44
C GLU A 209 -49.85 11.57 -21.92
N PHE A 210 -49.02 11.99 -20.96
CA PHE A 210 -49.00 13.38 -20.53
C PHE A 210 -48.22 14.20 -21.56
N ASP A 211 -48.85 15.25 -22.10
CA ASP A 211 -48.26 16.20 -23.04
C ASP A 211 -48.71 17.63 -22.70
N SER A 212 -48.37 18.61 -23.54
CA SER A 212 -48.76 20.01 -23.31
C SER A 212 -50.27 20.24 -23.33
N MET A 213 -51.06 19.33 -23.91
CA MET A 213 -52.51 19.41 -23.98
C MET A 213 -53.19 18.70 -22.81
N ILE A 214 -52.58 17.64 -22.28
CA ILE A 214 -53.14 16.79 -21.23
C ILE A 214 -52.54 17.14 -19.88
N LYS A 215 -53.32 17.82 -19.04
CA LYS A 215 -52.88 18.29 -17.72
C LYS A 215 -53.04 17.22 -16.64
N ASN A 216 -52.19 17.30 -15.62
CA ASN A 216 -52.33 16.54 -14.38
C ASN A 216 -53.63 16.89 -13.64
N GLY A 217 -54.23 15.88 -13.00
CA GLY A 217 -55.35 16.09 -12.08
C GLY A 217 -54.91 16.76 -10.77
N THR A 218 -55.86 17.03 -9.89
CA THR A 218 -55.60 17.58 -8.55
C THR A 218 -56.03 16.62 -7.45
N ASP A 219 -55.24 16.57 -6.38
CA ASP A 219 -55.58 15.92 -5.12
C ASP A 219 -56.56 16.80 -4.31
N GLN A 220 -57.09 16.28 -3.20
CA GLN A 220 -58.10 17.00 -2.38
C GLN A 220 -57.56 18.30 -1.77
N ASP A 221 -56.25 18.39 -1.55
CA ASP A 221 -55.55 19.57 -1.06
C ASP A 221 -55.23 20.60 -2.16
N GLY A 222 -55.65 20.33 -3.41
CA GLY A 222 -55.40 21.16 -4.58
C GLY A 222 -54.01 20.97 -5.21
N SER A 223 -53.16 20.07 -4.67
CA SER A 223 -51.86 19.77 -5.25
C SER A 223 -51.99 18.94 -6.54
N LEU A 224 -51.01 19.04 -7.44
CA LEU A 224 -51.03 18.27 -8.69
C LEU A 224 -50.78 16.78 -8.42
N ASN A 225 -51.63 15.95 -9.02
CA ASN A 225 -51.50 14.50 -9.03
C ASN A 225 -50.61 14.06 -10.19
N THR A 226 -49.46 13.44 -9.90
CA THR A 226 -48.48 13.02 -10.92
C THR A 226 -48.81 11.68 -11.60
N ALA A 227 -49.87 11.00 -11.15
CA ALA A 227 -50.29 9.68 -11.65
C ALA A 227 -51.48 9.75 -12.60
N PHE A 228 -52.42 10.68 -12.39
CA PHE A 228 -53.67 10.75 -13.15
C PHE A 228 -53.84 12.09 -13.88
N CYS A 229 -54.43 12.05 -15.08
CA CYS A 229 -54.80 13.27 -15.80
C CYS A 229 -56.08 13.89 -15.24
N ASN A 230 -56.27 15.18 -15.50
CA ASN A 230 -57.42 15.97 -15.07
C ASN A 230 -58.76 15.47 -15.61
N GLU A 231 -58.77 14.70 -16.70
CA GLU A 231 -59.98 14.04 -17.23
C GLU A 231 -60.36 12.76 -16.47
N CYS A 232 -59.41 12.16 -15.76
CA CYS A 232 -59.66 10.93 -15.00
C CYS A 232 -59.88 11.18 -13.52
N TYR A 233 -59.15 12.13 -12.94
CA TYR A 233 -59.11 12.37 -11.50
C TYR A 233 -58.95 13.87 -11.25
N ASN A 234 -59.80 14.44 -10.40
CA ASN A 234 -59.74 15.85 -10.06
C ASN A 234 -60.36 16.11 -8.68
N ASN A 235 -59.83 17.09 -7.96
CA ASN A 235 -60.23 17.45 -6.60
C ASN A 235 -60.33 16.24 -5.66
N GLY A 236 -59.36 15.32 -5.74
CA GLY A 236 -59.30 14.16 -4.86
C GLY A 236 -60.21 12.98 -5.24
N THR A 237 -60.97 13.06 -6.34
CA THR A 237 -61.95 12.03 -6.74
C THR A 237 -61.85 11.65 -8.21
N PHE A 238 -62.19 10.40 -8.55
CA PHE A 238 -62.32 9.99 -9.95
C PHE A 238 -63.58 10.60 -10.56
N ILE A 239 -63.45 11.18 -11.76
CA ILE A 239 -64.57 11.82 -12.45
C ILE A 239 -65.65 10.80 -12.86
N GLU A 240 -65.22 9.59 -13.23
CA GLU A 240 -66.11 8.46 -13.49
C GLU A 240 -65.78 7.32 -12.51
N PRO A 241 -66.31 7.33 -11.27
CA PRO A 241 -66.00 6.33 -10.26
C PRO A 241 -66.47 4.93 -10.67
N ASP A 242 -67.64 4.84 -11.31
CA ASP A 242 -68.27 3.59 -11.76
C ASP A 242 -67.71 3.05 -13.09
N LEU A 243 -66.68 3.70 -13.65
CA LEU A 243 -66.04 3.22 -14.87
C LEU A 243 -65.41 1.85 -14.60
N THR A 244 -65.86 0.83 -15.35
CA THR A 244 -65.29 -0.51 -15.29
C THR A 244 -64.18 -0.69 -16.32
N PHE A 245 -63.30 -1.66 -16.07
CA PHE A 245 -62.19 -1.99 -16.98
C PHE A 245 -62.66 -2.29 -18.41
N GLU A 246 -63.74 -3.06 -18.56
CA GLU A 246 -64.29 -3.44 -19.87
C GLU A 246 -64.86 -2.23 -20.63
N ILE A 247 -65.48 -1.26 -19.93
CA ILE A 247 -65.95 -0.02 -20.55
C ILE A 247 -64.75 0.81 -21.03
N LEU A 248 -63.71 0.97 -20.21
CA LEU A 248 -62.49 1.68 -20.61
C LEU A 248 -61.80 1.01 -21.80
N LEU A 249 -61.66 -0.31 -21.77
CA LEU A 249 -61.05 -1.09 -22.84
C LEU A 249 -61.80 -0.86 -24.16
N ASN A 250 -63.13 -0.93 -24.14
CA ASN A 250 -63.98 -0.66 -25.30
C ASN A 250 -63.83 0.78 -25.82
N ARG A 251 -63.74 1.78 -24.92
CA ARG A 251 -63.47 3.19 -25.31
C ARG A 251 -62.12 3.31 -26.00
N LYS A 252 -61.07 2.66 -25.49
CA LYS A 252 -59.72 2.71 -26.06
C LYS A 252 -59.61 1.95 -27.39
N ILE A 253 -60.29 0.80 -27.54
CA ILE A 253 -60.38 0.09 -28.82
C ILE A 253 -60.99 0.98 -29.89
N LYS A 254 -62.11 1.65 -29.58
CA LYS A 254 -62.80 2.57 -30.50
C LYS A 254 -61.93 3.77 -30.84
N LYS A 255 -61.36 4.45 -29.82
CA LYS A 255 -60.51 5.63 -29.99
C LYS A 255 -59.26 5.34 -30.81
N ASN A 256 -58.57 4.24 -30.52
CA ASN A 256 -57.32 3.86 -31.19
C ASN A 256 -57.55 3.03 -32.46
N LYS A 257 -58.81 2.80 -32.86
CA LYS A 257 -59.21 2.01 -34.03
C LYS A 257 -58.52 0.64 -34.10
N VAL A 258 -58.40 -0.04 -32.96
CA VAL A 258 -57.73 -1.34 -32.86
C VAL A 258 -58.60 -2.43 -33.49
N LYS A 259 -58.14 -3.04 -34.58
CA LYS A 259 -58.88 -4.09 -35.30
C LYS A 259 -58.30 -5.51 -35.14
N SER A 260 -57.02 -5.63 -34.75
CA SER A 260 -56.34 -6.93 -34.67
C SER A 260 -56.47 -7.56 -33.27
N LYS A 261 -56.56 -8.90 -33.23
CA LYS A 261 -56.57 -9.68 -31.96
C LYS A 261 -55.30 -9.42 -31.13
N TRP A 262 -54.15 -9.31 -31.79
CA TRP A 262 -52.87 -8.98 -31.14
C TRP A 262 -52.86 -7.57 -30.55
N GLY A 263 -53.35 -6.56 -31.29
CA GLY A 263 -53.45 -5.19 -30.78
C GLY A 263 -54.37 -5.09 -29.57
N LEU A 264 -55.47 -5.85 -29.59
CA LEU A 264 -56.39 -5.97 -28.46
C LEU A 264 -55.71 -6.59 -27.23
N PHE A 265 -54.97 -7.68 -27.43
CA PHE A 265 -54.22 -8.36 -26.36
C PHE A 265 -53.19 -7.42 -25.71
N VAL A 266 -52.40 -6.71 -26.51
CA VAL A 266 -51.38 -5.76 -26.02
C VAL A 266 -52.04 -4.61 -25.25
N LEU A 267 -53.09 -4.00 -25.81
CA LEU A 267 -53.81 -2.91 -25.15
C LEU A 267 -54.40 -3.35 -23.80
N ARG A 268 -55.04 -4.52 -23.77
CA ARG A 268 -55.62 -5.09 -22.55
C ARG A 268 -54.57 -5.29 -21.47
N ASN A 269 -53.44 -5.90 -21.81
CA ASN A 269 -52.36 -6.16 -20.85
C ASN A 269 -51.73 -4.86 -20.33
N ARG A 270 -51.54 -3.85 -21.21
CA ARG A 270 -51.04 -2.54 -20.77
C ARG A 270 -51.99 -1.83 -19.82
N LEU A 271 -53.30 -1.88 -20.06
CA LEU A 271 -54.30 -1.26 -19.19
C LEU A 271 -54.36 -1.93 -17.81
N LYS A 272 -54.21 -3.26 -17.72
CA LYS A 272 -54.18 -3.99 -16.44
C LYS A 272 -53.01 -3.60 -15.54
N LEU A 273 -51.91 -3.12 -16.11
CA LEU A 273 -50.72 -2.70 -15.38
C LEU A 273 -50.83 -1.29 -14.77
N LEU A 274 -51.93 -0.56 -15.00
CA LEU A 274 -52.11 0.78 -14.44
C LEU A 274 -52.65 0.75 -13.02
N ASP A 275 -52.23 1.70 -12.19
CA ASP A 275 -52.52 1.71 -10.75
C ASP A 275 -54.02 1.59 -10.42
N ARG A 276 -54.92 2.18 -11.22
CA ARG A 276 -56.38 2.06 -11.03
C ARG A 276 -56.90 0.62 -11.17
N TRP A 277 -56.24 -0.21 -11.98
CA TRP A 277 -56.74 -1.52 -12.41
C TRP A 277 -55.91 -2.70 -11.88
N LYS A 278 -54.81 -2.45 -11.16
CA LYS A 278 -53.90 -3.49 -10.64
C LYS A 278 -54.54 -4.51 -9.68
N TRP A 279 -55.79 -4.29 -9.26
CA TRP A 279 -56.47 -5.04 -8.20
C TRP A 279 -57.72 -5.80 -8.69
N ASN A 280 -57.99 -5.83 -10.01
CA ASN A 280 -59.08 -6.56 -10.67
C ASN A 280 -58.57 -7.50 -11.77
#